data_AF-A0A5C3P3J9-F1
#
_entry.id   AF-A0A5C3P3J9-F1
#
_cell.length_a   1.000
_cell.length_b   1.000
_cell.length_c   1.000
_cell.angle_alpha   90.00
_cell.angle_beta   90.00
_cell.angle_gamma   90.00
#
_symmetry.space_group_name_H-M   'P 1'
#
loop_
_entity.id
_entity.type
_entity.pdbx_description
1 polymer ?
#
loop_
_entity_poly.entity_id
_entity_poly.type
_entity_poly.pdbx_seq_one_letter_code
_entity_poly.pdbx_strand_id
1 'polypeptide(L)' 'PYIPLEVGENIIDQLSGHVASLRSCALTCRGWDCHARQHLITSISVRSREDLYSIRDYMASNPRMGSLVR' A
#
# COMPACT_ATOMS: atom_id res chain seq x y z
N PRO A 1 11.44 -17.80 -16.21
CA PRO A 1 9.95 -17.77 -16.29
C PRO A 1 9.41 -16.33 -16.19
N TYR A 2 8.67 -15.90 -17.21
CA TYR A 2 7.98 -14.61 -17.24
C TYR A 2 6.56 -14.80 -16.71
N ILE A 3 6.17 -14.00 -15.71
CA ILE A 3 4.80 -13.96 -15.20
C ILE A 3 4.12 -12.77 -15.89
N PRO A 4 2.99 -12.97 -16.59
CA PRO A 4 2.21 -11.86 -17.16
C PRO A 4 1.83 -10.84 -16.09
N LEU A 5 1.73 -9.57 -16.47
CA LEU A 5 1.42 -8.49 -15.54
C LEU A 5 0.10 -8.75 -14.82
N GLU A 6 -0.95 -9.12 -15.56
CA GLU A 6 -2.29 -9.32 -14.99
C GLU A 6 -2.31 -10.43 -13.93
N VAL A 7 -1.49 -11.46 -14.13
CA VAL A 7 -1.36 -12.58 -13.17
C VAL A 7 -0.63 -12.10 -11.92
N GLY A 8 0.42 -11.30 -12.07
CA GLY A 8 1.13 -10.69 -10.94
C GLY A 8 0.23 -9.79 -10.11
N GLU A 9 -0.58 -8.96 -10.76
CA GLU A 9 -1.52 -8.04 -10.12
C GLU A 9 -2.62 -8.81 -9.37
N ASN A 10 -3.20 -9.84 -9.99
CA ASN A 10 -4.21 -10.70 -9.35
C ASN A 10 -3.69 -11.44 -8.10
N ILE A 11 -2.39 -11.72 -8.02
CA ILE A 11 -1.77 -12.27 -6.80
C ILE A 11 -1.80 -11.22 -5.68
N ILE A 12 -1.47 -9.97 -6.00
CA ILE A 12 -1.49 -8.87 -5.02
C ILE A 12 -2.92 -8.56 -4.55
N ASP A 13 -3.90 -8.60 -5.46
CA ASP A 13 -5.32 -8.38 -5.12
C ASP A 13 -5.84 -9.40 -4.10
N GLN A 14 -5.44 -10.66 -4.22
CA GLN A 14 -5.77 -11.71 -3.25
C GLN A 14 -5.13 -11.48 -1.87
N LEU A 15 -4.10 -10.64 -1.79
CA LEU A 15 -3.42 -10.28 -0.54
C LEU A 15 -3.94 -8.98 0.09
N SER A 16 -4.95 -8.32 -0.48
CA SER A 16 -5.51 -7.04 -0.03
C SER A 16 -5.83 -6.96 1.48
N GLY A 17 -6.20 -8.08 2.12
CA GLY A 17 -6.46 -8.17 3.56
C GLY A 17 -5.24 -8.41 4.46
N HIS A 18 -4.06 -8.65 3.89
CA HIS A 18 -2.86 -9.09 4.61
C HIS A 18 -1.72 -8.08 4.49
N VAL A 19 -1.77 -7.03 5.31
CA VAL A 19 -0.80 -5.91 5.34
C VAL A 19 0.66 -6.39 5.43
N ALA A 20 0.94 -7.41 6.25
CA ALA A 20 2.29 -7.96 6.38
C ALA A 20 2.80 -8.58 5.06
N SER A 21 1.96 -9.37 4.40
CA SER A 21 2.27 -9.98 3.10
C SER A 21 2.43 -8.93 2.00
N LEU A 22 1.54 -7.93 1.96
CA LEU A 22 1.63 -6.82 1.00
C LEU A 22 2.94 -6.03 1.17
N ARG A 23 3.39 -5.79 2.41
CA ARG A 23 4.71 -5.16 2.67
C ARG A 23 5.86 -5.99 2.09
N SER A 24 5.85 -7.30 2.30
CA SER A 24 6.87 -8.18 1.72
C SER A 24 6.83 -8.16 0.20
N CYS A 25 5.65 -8.19 -0.41
CA CYS A 25 5.48 -8.11 -1.87
C CYS A 25 5.99 -6.77 -2.44
N ALA A 26 5.69 -5.65 -1.79
CA ALA A 26 6.16 -4.33 -2.21
C ALA A 26 7.69 -4.23 -2.23
N LEU A 27 8.36 -4.92 -1.29
CA LEU A 27 9.82 -4.95 -1.19
C LEU A 27 10.49 -5.98 -2.10
N THR A 28 9.73 -6.82 -2.82
CA THR A 28 10.29 -7.90 -3.63
C THR A 28 10.77 -7.41 -5.00
N CYS A 29 9.93 -6.70 -5.75
CA CYS A 29 10.29 -6.21 -7.09
C CYS A 29 9.49 -4.96 -7.47
N ARG A 30 10.04 -4.15 -8.39
CA ARG A 30 9.38 -2.91 -8.84
C ARG A 30 8.03 -3.14 -9.51
N GLY A 31 7.83 -4.31 -10.13
CA GLY A 31 6.56 -4.67 -10.77
C GLY A 31 5.43 -4.85 -9.76
N TRP A 32 5.75 -5.28 -8.53
CA TRP A 32 4.77 -5.46 -7.45
C TRP A 32 4.69 -4.26 -6.52
N ASP A 33 5.75 -3.45 -6.44
CA ASP A 33 5.85 -2.28 -5.54
C ASP A 33 4.68 -1.29 -5.71
N CYS A 34 4.33 -0.92 -6.95
CA CYS A 34 3.25 0.03 -7.20
C CYS A 34 1.89 -0.51 -6.72
N HIS A 35 1.54 -1.73 -7.14
CA HIS A 35 0.24 -2.31 -6.88
C HIS A 35 0.07 -2.70 -5.39
N ALA A 36 1.12 -3.27 -4.78
CA ALA A 36 1.11 -3.60 -3.36
C ALA A 36 1.01 -2.35 -2.47
N ARG A 37 1.66 -1.24 -2.85
CA ARG A 37 1.53 0.04 -2.13
C ARG A 37 0.14 0.63 -2.21
N GLN A 38 -0.55 0.50 -3.34
CA GLN A 38 -1.94 0.96 -3.46
C GLN A 38 -2.83 0.23 -2.45
N HIS A 39 -2.73 -1.10 -2.37
CA HIS A 39 -3.44 -1.90 -1.36
C HIS A 39 -3.03 -1.58 0.08
N LEU A 40 -1.74 -1.27 0.32
CA LEU A 40 -1.27 -0.84 1.64
C LEU A 40 -1.85 0.51 2.07
N ILE A 41 -2.01 1.46 1.14
CA ILE A 41 -2.58 2.78 1.43
C ILE A 41 -4.08 2.66 1.71
N THR A 42 -4.81 1.87 0.91
CA THR A 42 -6.26 1.67 1.10
C THR A 42 -6.59 0.86 2.35
N SER A 43 -5.67 0.02 2.83
CA SER A 43 -5.84 -0.78 4.06
C SER A 43 -5.46 -0.03 5.35
N ILE A 44 -5.06 1.24 5.28
CA ILE A 44 -4.84 2.08 6.47
C ILE A 44 -6.17 2.27 7.20
N SER A 45 -6.36 1.51 8.28
CA SER A 45 -7.48 1.67 9.20
C SER A 45 -7.05 2.53 10.39
N VAL A 46 -7.71 3.67 10.56
CA VAL A 46 -7.58 4.48 11.78
C VAL A 46 -8.30 3.76 12.91
N ARG A 47 -7.57 3.32 13.94
CA ARG A 47 -8.15 2.62 15.10
C ARG A 47 -8.22 3.49 16.34
N SER A 48 -7.45 4.58 16.39
CA SER A 48 -7.38 5.51 17.51
C SER A 48 -7.28 6.97 17.05
N ARG A 49 -7.48 7.90 17.99
CA ARG A 49 -7.36 9.33 17.70
C ARG A 49 -5.89 9.72 17.48
N GLU A 50 -4.99 9.03 18.17
CA GLU A 50 -3.54 9.15 18.04
C GLU A 50 -3.06 8.70 16.65
N ASP A 51 -3.64 7.62 16.09
CA ASP A 51 -3.35 7.19 14.71
C ASP A 51 -3.74 8.28 13.70
N LEU A 52 -4.88 8.93 13.91
CA LEU A 52 -5.36 10.03 13.07
C LEU A 52 -4.41 11.22 13.08
N TYR A 53 -3.93 11.62 14.25
CA TYR A 53 -2.93 12.70 14.37
C TYR A 53 -1.60 12.29 13.74
N SER A 54 -1.14 11.04 13.95
CA SER A 54 0.09 10.53 13.34
C SER A 54 0.02 10.50 11.81
N ILE A 55 -1.13 10.11 11.26
CA ILE A 55 -1.38 10.14 9.82
C ILE A 55 -1.39 11.57 9.30
N ARG A 56 -2.06 12.50 10.01
CA ARG A 56 -2.08 13.92 9.66
C ARG A 56 -0.67 14.52 9.62
N ASP A 57 0.13 14.26 10.65
CA ASP A 57 1.50 14.78 10.77
C ASP A 57 2.41 14.18 9.69
N TYR A 58 2.22 12.90 9.37
CA TYR A 58 2.94 12.22 8.29
C TYR A 58 2.59 12.80 6.90
N MET A 59 1.31 13.07 6.64
CA MET A 59 0.86 13.72 5.40
C MET A 59 1.37 15.16 5.31
N ALA A 60 1.35 15.92 6.41
CA ALA A 60 1.90 17.28 6.46
C ALA A 60 3.41 17.30 6.17
N SER A 61 4.15 16.29 6.65
CA SER A 61 5.58 16.13 6.41
C SER A 61 5.91 15.61 5.00
N ASN A 62 4.95 15.01 4.30
CA ASN A 62 5.13 14.43 2.97
C ASN A 62 4.05 14.92 1.99
N PRO A 63 4.16 16.18 1.49
CA PRO A 63 3.12 16.81 0.66
C PRO A 63 2.77 16.03 -0.62
N ARG A 64 3.71 15.25 -1.14
CA ARG A 64 3.52 14.39 -2.33
C ARG A 64 2.57 13.23 -2.09
N MET A 65 2.30 12.85 -0.84
CA MET A 65 1.33 11.80 -0.52
C MET A 65 -0.10 12.31 -0.51
N GLY A 66 -0.33 13.62 -0.35
CA GLY A 66 -1.67 14.20 -0.38
C GLY A 66 -2.40 13.99 -1.71
N SER A 67 -1.68 13.83 -2.82
CA SER A 67 -2.28 13.52 -4.13
C SER A 67 -2.60 12.04 -4.34
N LEU A 68 -2.18 11.15 -3.44
CA LEU A 68 -2.39 9.70 -3.52
C LEU A 68 -3.58 9.21 -2.69
N VAL A 69 -4.16 10.09 -1.87
CA VAL A 69 -5.32 9.81 -1.04
C VAL A 69 -6.49 10.59 -1.62
N ARG A 70 -7.54 9.89 -2.06
CA ARG A 70 -8.73 10.48 -2.69
C ARG A 70 -9.94 10.30 -1.81
#